data_AF-A0A523P919-F1
#
_entry.id   AF-A0A523P919-F1
#
_cell.length_a   1.000
_cell.length_b   1.000
_cell.length_c   1.000
_cell.angle_alpha   90.00
_cell.angle_beta   90.00
_cell.angle_gamma   90.00
#
_symmetry.space_group_name_H-M   'P 1'
#
loop_
_entity.id
_entity.type
_entity.pdbx_description
1 polymer ?
#
loop_
_entity_poly.entity_id
_entity_poly.type
_entity_poly.pdbx_seq_one_letter_code
_entity_poly.pdbx_strand_id
1 'polypeptide(L)'
;MKDNQDVICFQCGQGVQDPPVLSRTSSGETCTACSDRVLAAQAPIIPAYGRIAVTHEELTAVHAWKQAGRDPKEDGSPDMGA
;
A
#
# COMPACT_ATOMS: atom_id res chain seq x y z
N MET A 1 19.24 21.31 -25.70
CA MET A 1 18.40 22.05 -24.74
C MET A 1 17.22 21.15 -24.45
N LYS A 2 16.95 20.77 -23.20
CA LYS A 2 15.79 19.93 -22.89
C LYS A 2 14.58 20.86 -22.81
N ASP A 3 13.64 20.71 -23.73
CA ASP A 3 12.32 21.30 -23.67
C ASP A 3 11.68 20.91 -22.33
N ASN A 4 11.79 21.79 -21.35
CA ASN A 4 11.11 21.66 -20.08
C ASN A 4 9.64 22.02 -20.36
N GLN A 5 8.88 21.08 -20.92
CA GLN A 5 7.45 21.27 -21.07
C GLN A 5 6.88 21.48 -19.66
N ASP A 6 6.46 22.70 -19.36
CA ASP A 6 5.78 23.03 -18.12
C ASP A 6 4.51 22.19 -18.03
N VAL A 7 4.56 21.10 -17.25
CA VAL A 7 3.41 20.26 -17.01
C VAL A 7 2.47 21.04 -16.10
N ILE A 8 1.23 21.29 -16.53
CA ILE A 8 0.23 22.02 -15.74
C ILE A 8 -0.69 21.01 -15.04
N CYS A 9 -1.05 21.28 -13.78
CA CYS A 9 -2.11 20.55 -13.09
C CYS A 9 -3.47 20.96 -13.64
N PHE A 10 -4.21 20.04 -14.26
CA PHE A 10 -5.55 20.33 -14.80
C PHE A 10 -6.58 20.78 -13.76
N GLN A 11 -6.36 20.48 -12.48
CA GLN A 11 -7.30 20.81 -11.41
C GLN A 11 -7.12 22.24 -10.87
N CYS A 12 -5.88 22.71 -10.70
CA CYS A 12 -5.60 24.06 -10.17
C CYS A 12 -4.99 25.03 -11.19
N GLY A 13 -4.64 24.56 -12.39
CA GLY A 13 -3.99 25.37 -13.42
C GLY A 13 -2.57 25.79 -13.10
N GLN A 14 -1.97 25.28 -12.02
CA GLN A 14 -0.61 25.63 -11.62
C GLN A 14 0.43 24.67 -12.19
N GLY A 15 1.65 25.17 -12.38
CA GLY A 15 2.79 24.37 -12.80
C GLY A 15 3.08 23.24 -11.81
N VAL A 16 3.19 22.03 -12.33
CA VAL A 16 3.66 20.86 -11.60
C VAL A 16 5.16 21.03 -11.39
N GLN A 17 5.60 20.94 -10.14
CA GLN A 17 7.01 20.99 -9.76
C GLN A 17 7.54 19.59 -9.44
N ASP A 18 8.87 19.46 -9.52
CA ASP A 18 9.63 18.32 -9.00
C ASP A 18 10.71 18.86 -8.05
N PRO A 19 10.62 18.64 -6.72
CA PRO A 19 9.63 17.80 -6.03
C PRO A 19 8.20 18.39 -6.06
N PRO A 20 7.14 17.55 -5.97
CA PRO A 20 5.76 18.03 -5.99
C PRO A 20 5.47 18.88 -4.75
N VAL A 21 4.74 19.97 -4.97
CA VAL A 21 4.31 20.91 -3.92
C VAL A 21 2.80 21.03 -3.87
N LEU A 22 2.29 21.40 -2.69
CA LEU A 22 0.86 21.57 -2.46
C LEU A 22 0.39 22.90 -3.06
N SER A 23 -0.32 22.84 -4.19
CA SER A 23 -0.93 24.01 -4.83
C SER A 23 -2.35 24.26 -4.33
N ARG A 24 -2.87 25.47 -4.59
CA ARG A 24 -4.24 25.88 -4.27
C ARG A 24 -5.03 26.16 -5.55
N THR A 25 -6.34 25.97 -5.50
CA THR A 25 -7.27 26.37 -6.56
C THR A 25 -7.45 27.90 -6.57
N SER A 26 -8.09 28.43 -7.62
CA SER A 26 -8.45 29.85 -7.69
C SER A 26 -9.36 30.31 -6.55
N SER A 27 -10.15 29.40 -5.97
CA SER A 27 -10.96 29.63 -4.77
C SER A 27 -10.16 29.66 -3.46
N GLY A 28 -8.85 29.36 -3.51
CA GLY A 28 -7.95 29.34 -2.36
C GLY A 28 -7.92 28.01 -1.57
N GLU A 29 -8.69 27.01 -2.02
CA GLU A 29 -8.73 25.67 -1.43
C GLU A 29 -7.51 24.84 -1.84
N THR A 30 -7.14 23.86 -1.01
CA THR A 30 -6.07 22.92 -1.37
C THR A 30 -6.46 22.12 -2.61
N CYS A 31 -5.57 22.07 -3.60
CA CYS A 31 -5.78 21.24 -4.77
C CYS A 31 -5.58 19.76 -4.41
N THR A 32 -6.65 18.98 -4.49
CA THR A 32 -6.64 17.54 -4.21
C THR A 32 -5.63 16.79 -5.10
N ALA A 33 -5.62 17.07 -6.39
CA ALA A 33 -4.68 16.44 -7.33
C ALA A 33 -3.20 16.71 -6.99
N CYS A 34 -2.86 17.93 -6.55
CA CYS A 34 -1.49 18.20 -6.09
C CYS A 34 -1.20 17.54 -4.73
N SER A 35 -2.20 17.49 -3.83
CA SER A 35 -2.08 16.78 -2.55
C SER A 35 -1.76 15.31 -2.75
N ASP A 36 -2.45 14.62 -3.66
CA ASP A 36 -2.23 13.21 -3.94
C ASP A 36 -0.81 12.96 -4.48
N ARG A 37 -0.30 13.87 -5.33
CA ARG A 37 1.09 13.76 -5.83
C ARG A 37 2.12 13.96 -4.74
N VAL A 38 1.90 14.91 -3.83
CA VAL A 38 2.77 15.12 -2.67
C VAL A 38 2.80 13.86 -1.82
N LEU A 39 1.64 13.25 -1.56
CA LEU A 39 1.55 12.01 -0.80
C LEU A 39 2.26 10.84 -1.49
N ALA A 40 2.10 10.70 -2.82
CA ALA A 40 2.75 9.65 -3.59
C ALA A 40 4.28 9.78 -3.63
N ALA A 41 4.82 11.00 -3.52
CA ALA A 41 6.25 11.25 -3.48
C ALA A 41 6.88 11.00 -2.11
N GLN A 42 6.08 10.83 -1.05
CA GLN A 42 6.61 10.50 0.27
C GLN A 42 7.08 9.06 0.32
N ALA A 43 8.21 8.84 1.00
CA ALA A 43 8.66 7.50 1.30
C ALA A 43 7.59 6.77 2.14
N PRO A 44 7.33 5.47 1.88
CA PRO A 44 6.33 4.73 2.64
C PRO A 44 6.68 4.73 4.13
N ILE A 45 5.81 5.33 4.95
CA ILE A 45 5.91 5.36 6.41
C ILE A 45 5.36 4.04 6.99
N ILE A 46 5.85 2.90 6.52
CA ILE A 46 5.59 1.65 7.21
C ILE A 46 6.85 1.37 8.04
N PRO A 47 6.79 1.53 9.38
CA PRO A 47 7.93 1.25 10.25
C PRO A 47 8.45 -0.16 9.96
N ALA A 48 9.77 -0.30 9.79
CA ALA A 48 10.39 -1.59 9.57
C ALA A 48 10.22 -2.55 10.77
N TYR A 49 9.89 -1.99 11.94
CA TYR A 49 9.60 -2.73 13.17
C TYR A 49 8.28 -3.53 12.99
N GLY A 50 8.41 -4.86 12.89
CA GLY A 50 7.28 -5.78 12.80
C GLY A 50 6.95 -6.30 11.39
N ARG A 51 7.74 -5.97 10.36
CA ARG A 51 7.61 -6.64 9.07
C ARG A 51 8.22 -8.03 9.15
N ILE A 52 7.38 -9.06 9.09
CA ILE A 52 7.83 -10.43 8.83
C ILE A 52 7.96 -10.55 7.32
N ALA A 53 9.18 -10.75 6.83
CA ALA A 53 9.38 -11.10 5.44
C ALA A 53 8.79 -12.50 5.24
N VAL A 54 7.67 -12.58 4.52
CA VAL A 54 7.07 -13.84 4.09
C VAL A 54 7.45 -14.08 2.63
N THR A 55 7.94 -15.28 2.37
CA THR A 55 8.22 -15.77 1.03
C THR A 55 6.92 -16.14 0.31
N HIS A 56 6.98 -16.21 -1.02
CA HIS A 56 5.85 -16.67 -1.83
C HIS A 56 5.43 -18.10 -1.44
N GLU A 57 6.39 -18.96 -1.10
CA GLU A 57 6.14 -20.34 -0.67
C GLU A 57 5.33 -20.39 0.63
N GLU A 58 5.67 -19.56 1.62
CA GLU A 58 4.91 -19.44 2.88
C GLU A 58 3.48 -18.93 2.65
N LEU A 59 3.29 -17.93 1.77
CA LEU A 59 1.95 -17.46 1.42
C LEU A 59 1.10 -18.55 0.75
N THR A 60 1.74 -19.35 -0.11
CA THR A 60 1.08 -20.43 -0.86
C THR A 60 0.69 -21.57 0.08
N ALA A 61 1.53 -21.89 1.06
CA ALA A 61 1.24 -22.87 2.10
C ALA A 61 0.01 -22.49 2.93
N VAL A 62 -0.12 -21.22 3.33
CA VAL A 62 -1.31 -20.72 4.05
C VAL A 62 -2.57 -20.81 3.18
N HIS A 63 -2.47 -20.44 1.90
CA HIS A 63 -3.58 -20.55 0.94
C HIS A 63 -4.01 -22.00 0.71
N ALA A 64 -3.05 -22.93 0.64
CA ALA A 64 -3.32 -24.37 0.52
C ALA A 64 -4.00 -24.91 1.78
N TRP A 65 -3.54 -24.51 2.97
CA TRP A 65 -4.13 -24.92 4.24
C TRP A 65 -5.59 -24.48 4.37
N LYS A 66 -5.90 -23.24 3.97
CA LYS A 66 -7.26 -22.69 3.97
C LYS A 66 -8.20 -23.40 2.97
N GLN A 67 -7.68 -23.82 1.82
CA GLN A 67 -8.45 -24.57 0.82
C GLN A 67 -8.65 -26.03 1.21
N ALA A 68 -7.73 -26.61 1.97
CA ALA A 68 -7.80 -28.00 2.42
C ALA A 68 -8.84 -28.26 3.52
N GLY A 69 -9.50 -27.22 4.05
CA GLY A 69 -10.60 -27.36 5.03
C GLY A 69 -10.23 -28.15 6.29
N ARG A 70 -8.93 -28.25 6.64
CA ARG A 70 -8.49 -28.94 7.85
C ARG A 70 -8.64 -28.03 9.05
N ASP A 71 -9.82 -28.04 9.66
CA ASP A 71 -9.96 -27.79 11.09
C ASP A 71 -9.06 -28.80 11.83
N PRO A 72 -8.20 -28.37 12.77
CA PRO A 72 -7.53 -29.29 13.67
C PRO A 72 -8.59 -29.92 14.56
N LYS A 73 -9.19 -31.02 14.10
CA LYS A 73 -9.99 -31.86 14.97
C LYS A 73 -9.01 -32.43 15.99
N GLU A 74 -9.19 -32.03 17.25
CA GLU A 74 -8.39 -32.48 18.38
C GLU A 74 -8.45 -34.01 18.47
N ASP A 75 -7.41 -34.67 17.98
CA ASP A 75 -7.21 -36.12 18.12
C ASP A 75 -6.62 -36.35 19.51
N GLY A 76 -7.51 -36.48 20.49
CA GLY A 76 -7.15 -36.57 21.90
C GLY A 76 -8.14 -37.40 22.69
N SER A 77 -8.32 -38.67 22.32
CA SER A 77 -8.88 -39.65 23.25
C SER A 77 -8.26 -41.02 22.99
N PRO A 78 -7.25 -41.44 23.77
CA PRO A 78 -6.74 -42.80 23.69
C PRO A 78 -7.78 -43.79 24.23
N ASP A 79 -8.08 -44.78 23.40
CA ASP A 79 -8.81 -46.00 23.72
C ASP A 79 -8.13 -46.73 24.90
N MET A 80 -8.77 -46.72 26.06
CA MET A 80 -8.44 -47.63 27.16
C MET A 80 -9.60 -48.60 27.35
N GLY A 81 -9.55 -49.70 26.61
CA GLY A 81 -10.35 -50.88 26.89
C GLY A 81 -10.05 -51.43 28.29
N ALA A 82 -11.12 -51.82 28.99
CA ALA A 82 -11.11 -52.72 30.14
C ALA A 82 -12.42 -53.52 30.14
#